data_AF-A0A564YJ32-F1
#
_entry.id   AF-A0A564YJ32-F1
#
_cell.length_a   1.000
_cell.length_b   1.000
_cell.length_c   1.000
_cell.angle_alpha   90.00
_cell.angle_beta   90.00
_cell.angle_gamma   90.00
#
_symmetry.space_group_name_H-M   'P 1'
#
loop_
_entity.id
_entity.type
_entity.pdbx_description
1 polymer ?
#
loop_
_entity_poly.entity_id
_entity_poly.type
_entity_poly.pdbx_seq_one_letter_code
_entity_poly.pdbx_strand_id
1 'polypeptide(L)'
;MRTADKEALWKSLKSIFEKALLSEKFDKGDYLNISNIIFVFYSSPDNKFSNHLEAPMKYVYANIKQFLVEYHRAIRNEAFTLSGSDLLTFYATNWRKYSLWASFIDRRCDLLNRTFIRQRVEDRPKEYTILY
;
A
#
# COMPACT_ATOMS: atom_id res chain seq x y z
N MET A 1 -7.99 -19.45 0.81
CA MET A 1 -6.84 -19.11 1.67
C MET A 1 -7.34 -18.89 3.09
N ARG A 2 -6.76 -19.54 4.10
CA ARG A 2 -7.23 -19.40 5.49
C ARG A 2 -6.94 -17.97 5.98
N THR A 3 -7.75 -17.45 6.90
CA THR A 3 -7.59 -16.08 7.43
C THR A 3 -6.19 -15.83 8.00
N ALA A 4 -5.65 -16.79 8.73
CA ALA A 4 -4.28 -16.73 9.28
C ALA A 4 -3.20 -16.58 8.19
N ASP A 5 -3.39 -17.19 7.02
CA ASP A 5 -2.45 -17.05 5.90
C ASP A 5 -2.52 -15.63 5.29
N LYS A 6 -3.73 -15.04 5.23
CA LYS A 6 -3.93 -13.65 4.74
C LYS A 6 -3.23 -12.65 5.65
N GLU A 7 -3.37 -12.83 6.96
CA GLU A 7 -2.77 -11.97 7.97
C GLU A 7 -1.24 -12.10 7.99
N ALA A 8 -0.69 -13.31 7.86
CA ALA A 8 0.74 -13.53 7.77
C ALA A 8 1.35 -12.85 6.54
N LEU A 9 0.71 -13.01 5.37
CA LEU A 9 1.14 -12.35 4.13
C LEU A 9 1.04 -10.83 4.23
N TRP A 10 -0.03 -10.30 4.83
CA TRP A 10 -0.15 -8.88 5.09
C TRP A 10 0.94 -8.38 6.04
N LYS A 11 1.25 -9.10 7.12
CA LYS A 11 2.32 -8.73 8.06
C LYS A 11 3.68 -8.64 7.36
N SER A 12 3.98 -9.59 6.47
CA SER A 12 5.19 -9.53 5.64
C SER A 12 5.18 -8.32 4.70
N LEU A 13 4.06 -8.06 4.02
CA LEU A 13 3.93 -6.93 3.11
C LEU A 13 4.08 -5.58 3.84
N LYS A 14 3.42 -5.44 5.00
CA LYS A 14 3.48 -4.26 5.86
C LYS A 14 4.92 -3.98 6.32
N SER A 15 5.64 -5.01 6.77
CA SER A 15 7.05 -4.86 7.18
C SER A 15 7.92 -4.32 6.04
N ILE A 16 7.71 -4.79 4.81
CA ILE A 16 8.43 -4.27 3.64
C ILE A 16 8.03 -2.80 3.40
N PHE A 17 6.75 -2.45 3.51
CA PHE A 17 6.31 -1.07 3.31
C PHE A 17 6.87 -0.10 4.35
N GLU A 18 6.95 -0.52 5.61
CA GLU A 18 7.56 0.24 6.70
C GLU A 18 9.06 0.49 6.43
N LYS A 19 9.81 -0.56 6.07
CA LYS A 19 11.22 -0.41 5.67
C LYS A 19 11.38 0.59 4.53
N ALA A 20 10.47 0.54 3.55
CA ALA A 20 10.56 1.37 2.35
C ALA A 20 10.30 2.86 2.69
N LEU A 21 9.35 3.13 3.59
CA LEU A 21 9.06 4.48 4.08
C LEU A 21 10.19 5.04 4.93
N LEU A 22 10.82 4.20 5.76
CA LEU A 22 11.95 4.58 6.61
C LEU A 22 13.26 4.75 5.82
N SER A 23 13.24 4.53 4.50
CA SER A 23 14.42 4.63 3.63
C SER A 23 15.59 3.75 4.09
N GLU A 24 15.28 2.63 4.75
CA GLU A 24 16.29 1.61 5.06
C GLU A 24 16.81 1.01 3.75
N LYS A 25 18.05 0.51 3.74
CA LYS A 25 18.64 -0.10 2.54
C LYS A 25 17.74 -1.24 2.06
N PHE A 26 17.09 -1.03 0.93
CA PHE A 26 16.34 -2.05 0.23
C PHE A 26 17.27 -2.93 -0.59
N ASP A 27 17.10 -4.24 -0.47
CA ASP A 27 17.74 -5.17 -1.39
C ASP A 27 16.80 -5.56 -2.54
N LYS A 28 17.36 -6.25 -3.55
CA LYS A 28 16.57 -6.73 -4.68
C LYS A 28 15.53 -7.80 -4.29
N GLY A 29 15.73 -8.48 -3.16
CA GLY A 29 14.84 -9.51 -2.64
C GLY A 29 13.54 -8.92 -2.11
N ASP A 30 13.62 -7.82 -1.37
CA ASP A 30 12.45 -7.09 -0.87
C ASP A 30 11.53 -6.63 -2.02
N TYR A 31 12.10 -6.27 -3.17
CA TYR A 31 11.35 -5.92 -4.38
C TYR A 31 10.55 -7.08 -4.98
N LEU A 32 11.15 -8.26 -5.05
CA LEU A 32 10.49 -9.46 -5.55
C LEU A 32 9.41 -9.94 -4.57
N ASN A 33 9.66 -9.77 -3.27
CA ASN A 33 8.73 -10.19 -2.23
C ASN A 33 7.38 -9.47 -2.31
N ILE A 34 7.34 -8.16 -2.59
CA ILE A 34 6.05 -7.44 -2.77
C ILE A 34 5.24 -8.05 -3.91
N SER A 35 5.87 -8.20 -5.08
CA SER A 35 5.20 -8.69 -6.28
C SER A 35 4.72 -10.14 -6.09
N ASN A 36 5.55 -10.98 -5.45
CA ASN A 36 5.22 -12.36 -5.13
C ASN A 36 4.06 -12.46 -4.13
N ILE A 37 4.06 -11.66 -3.07
CA ILE A 37 2.97 -11.65 -2.08
C ILE A 37 1.65 -11.24 -2.75
N ILE A 38 1.66 -10.18 -3.57
CA ILE A 38 0.46 -9.75 -4.33
C ILE A 38 0.00 -10.85 -5.30
N PHE A 39 0.94 -11.53 -5.96
CA PHE A 39 0.64 -12.67 -6.83
C PHE A 39 0.02 -13.84 -6.06
N VAL A 40 0.46 -14.12 -4.83
CA VAL A 40 -0.13 -15.15 -3.96
C VAL A 40 -1.56 -14.78 -3.57
N PHE A 41 -1.82 -13.51 -3.23
CA PHE A 41 -3.20 -13.02 -3.01
C PHE A 41 -4.08 -13.19 -4.25
N TYR A 42 -3.53 -12.87 -5.44
CA TYR A 42 -4.22 -13.01 -6.72
C TYR A 42 -4.47 -14.47 -7.12
N SER A 43 -3.53 -15.37 -6.84
CA SER A 43 -3.60 -16.78 -7.26
C SER A 43 -4.31 -17.69 -6.26
N SER A 44 -4.74 -17.13 -5.11
CA SER A 44 -5.45 -17.86 -4.05
C SER A 44 -6.67 -18.60 -4.63
N PRO A 45 -6.90 -19.87 -4.26
CA PRO A 45 -8.03 -20.66 -4.76
C PRO A 45 -9.41 -20.07 -4.44
N ASP A 46 -9.51 -19.16 -3.47
CA ASP A 46 -10.73 -18.37 -3.22
C ASP A 46 -11.15 -17.56 -4.46
N ASN A 47 -10.20 -17.22 -5.35
CA ASN A 47 -10.44 -16.51 -6.61
C ASN A 47 -10.84 -17.44 -7.77
N LYS A 48 -10.72 -18.78 -7.62
CA LYS A 48 -10.97 -19.73 -8.72
C LYS A 48 -12.40 -20.24 -8.79
N PHE A 49 -13.20 -20.07 -7.73
CA PHE A 49 -14.53 -20.67 -7.61
C PHE A 49 -15.70 -19.67 -7.55
N SER A 50 -15.42 -18.37 -7.60
CA SER A 50 -16.47 -17.36 -7.70
C SER A 50 -16.06 -16.30 -8.72
N ASN A 51 -17.02 -15.76 -9.45
CA ASN A 51 -16.85 -14.55 -10.27
C ASN A 51 -16.44 -13.31 -9.44
N HIS A 52 -16.08 -13.50 -8.16
CA HIS A 52 -15.57 -12.51 -7.24
C HIS A 52 -14.06 -12.70 -7.05
N LEU A 53 -13.28 -12.31 -8.06
CA LEU A 53 -11.83 -11.98 -7.93
C LEU A 53 -11.54 -10.94 -6.81
N GLU A 54 -12.59 -10.42 -6.19
CA GLU A 54 -12.58 -9.22 -5.38
C GLU A 54 -12.13 -9.45 -3.95
N ALA A 55 -12.44 -10.57 -3.30
CA ALA A 55 -12.31 -10.63 -1.84
C ALA A 55 -10.84 -10.54 -1.33
N PRO A 56 -9.87 -11.31 -1.88
CA PRO A 56 -8.47 -11.20 -1.47
C PRO A 56 -7.81 -9.88 -1.92
N MET A 57 -8.11 -9.40 -3.13
CA MET A 57 -7.51 -8.17 -3.65
C MET A 57 -8.09 -6.93 -2.96
N LYS A 58 -9.38 -6.93 -2.64
CA LYS A 58 -10.04 -5.92 -1.79
C LYS A 58 -9.45 -5.90 -0.39
N TYR A 59 -9.16 -7.07 0.19
CA TYR A 59 -8.48 -7.16 1.49
C TYR A 59 -7.11 -6.48 1.45
N VAL A 60 -6.29 -6.80 0.44
CA VAL A 60 -4.97 -6.15 0.28
C VAL A 60 -5.14 -4.64 0.11
N TYR A 61 -5.99 -4.20 -0.82
CA TYR A 61 -6.23 -2.78 -1.07
C TYR A 61 -6.70 -2.03 0.18
N ALA A 62 -7.65 -2.58 0.94
CA ALA A 62 -8.15 -1.97 2.17
C ALA A 62 -7.06 -1.83 3.23
N ASN A 63 -6.21 -2.84 3.38
CA ASN A 63 -5.09 -2.81 4.32
C ASN A 63 -4.00 -1.80 3.90
N ILE A 64 -3.68 -1.70 2.60
CA ILE A 64 -2.77 -0.68 2.07
C ILE A 64 -3.33 0.73 2.33
N LYS A 65 -4.63 0.94 2.08
CA LYS A 65 -5.31 2.22 2.35
C LYS A 65 -5.23 2.57 3.84
N GLN A 66 -5.53 1.61 4.72
CA GLN A 66 -5.47 1.82 6.16
C GLN A 66 -4.05 2.17 6.64
N PHE A 67 -3.04 1.46 6.13
CA PHE A 67 -1.63 1.74 6.40
C PHE A 67 -1.24 3.17 6.02
N LEU A 68 -1.66 3.63 4.84
CA LEU A 68 -1.41 5.00 4.37
C LEU A 68 -2.09 6.05 5.25
N VAL A 69 -3.33 5.81 5.67
CA VAL A 69 -4.06 6.72 6.56
C VAL A 69 -3.37 6.83 7.91
N GLU A 70 -2.91 5.70 8.47
CA GLU A 70 -2.16 5.68 9.74
C GLU A 70 -0.83 6.42 9.63
N TYR A 71 -0.09 6.20 8.55
CA TYR A 71 1.17 6.90 8.27
C TYR A 71 0.96 8.41 8.16
N HIS A 72 0.00 8.87 7.36
CA HIS A 72 -0.30 10.29 7.22
C HIS A 72 -0.78 10.92 8.52
N ARG A 73 -1.55 10.19 9.34
CA ARG A 73 -1.97 10.66 10.66
C ARG A 73 -0.77 10.87 11.58
N ALA A 74 0.19 9.94 11.58
CA ALA A 74 1.41 10.07 12.37
C ALA A 74 2.23 11.31 11.95
N ILE A 75 2.46 11.50 10.64
CA ILE A 75 3.15 12.68 10.10
C ILE A 75 2.41 13.96 10.46
N ARG A 76 1.09 13.97 10.34
CA ARG A 76 0.27 15.14 10.65
C ARG A 76 0.38 15.52 12.12
N ASN A 77 0.37 14.54 13.02
CA ASN A 77 0.51 14.79 14.46
C ASN A 77 1.89 15.38 14.80
N GLU A 78 2.95 14.90 14.14
CA GLU A 78 4.29 15.48 14.29
C GLU A 78 4.37 16.89 13.67
N ALA A 79 3.76 17.11 12.51
CA ALA A 79 3.71 18.44 11.89
C ALA A 79 3.03 19.48 12.80
N PHE A 80 2.00 19.09 13.57
CA PHE A 80 1.31 19.99 14.50
C PHE A 80 2.17 20.49 15.66
N THR A 81 3.29 19.81 15.97
CA THR A 81 4.22 20.27 17.01
C THR A 81 5.29 21.22 16.46
N LEU A 82 5.33 21.43 15.14
CA LEU A 82 6.32 22.24 14.44
C LEU A 82 5.72 23.57 13.96
N SER A 83 6.57 24.58 13.79
CA SER A 83 6.17 25.87 13.23
C SER A 83 7.31 26.52 12.44
N GLY A 84 6.99 27.55 11.65
CA GLY A 84 8.00 28.31 10.91
C GLY A 84 8.84 27.47 9.94
N SER A 85 10.17 27.69 9.95
CA SER A 85 11.12 27.00 9.08
C SER A 85 11.19 25.49 9.30
N ASP A 86 10.96 25.05 10.54
CA ASP A 86 11.05 23.64 10.90
C ASP A 86 9.90 22.85 10.30
N LEU A 87 8.69 23.43 10.30
CA LEU A 87 7.53 22.85 9.62
C LEU A 87 7.76 22.74 8.11
N LEU A 88 8.31 23.77 7.47
CA LEU A 88 8.59 23.75 6.03
C LEU A 88 9.64 22.69 5.67
N THR A 89 10.70 22.59 6.48
CA THR A 89 11.77 21.60 6.30
C THR A 89 11.25 20.18 6.50
N PHE A 90 10.43 19.99 7.54
CA PHE A 90 9.76 18.73 7.82
C PHE A 90 8.86 18.31 6.66
N TYR A 91 8.02 19.21 6.17
CA TYR A 91 7.13 18.93 5.04
C TYR A 91 7.92 18.56 3.78
N ALA A 92 8.92 19.36 3.39
CA ALA A 92 9.73 19.10 2.21
C ALA A 92 10.43 17.74 2.28
N THR A 93 10.98 17.40 3.45
CA THR A 93 11.66 16.12 3.70
C THR A 93 10.70 14.94 3.59
N ASN A 94 9.56 15.01 4.28
CA ASN A 94 8.56 13.94 4.28
C ASN A 94 7.90 13.79 2.91
N TRP A 95 7.60 14.89 2.21
CA TRP A 95 7.04 14.86 0.87
C TRP A 95 7.98 14.18 -0.13
N ARG A 96 9.28 14.48 -0.08
CA ARG A 96 10.28 13.83 -0.93
C ARG A 96 10.36 12.32 -0.67
N LYS A 97 10.44 11.92 0.60
CA LYS A 97 10.45 10.50 1.00
C LYS A 97 9.18 9.78 0.52
N TYR A 98 8.02 10.37 0.80
CA TYR A 98 6.73 9.81 0.44
C TYR A 98 6.56 9.68 -1.07
N SER A 99 6.95 10.70 -1.85
CA SER A 99 6.81 10.66 -3.32
C SER A 99 7.65 9.55 -3.96
N LEU A 100 8.87 9.35 -3.48
CA LEU A 100 9.74 8.27 -3.95
C LEU A 100 9.15 6.90 -3.58
N TRP A 101 8.69 6.76 -2.33
CA TRP A 101 8.04 5.54 -1.86
C TRP A 101 6.74 5.24 -2.64
N ALA A 102 5.90 6.23 -2.87
CA ALA A 102 4.63 6.06 -3.56
C ALA A 102 4.85 5.60 -5.02
N SER A 103 5.79 6.21 -5.73
CA SER A 103 6.17 5.77 -7.08
C SER A 103 6.71 4.33 -7.09
N PHE A 104 7.44 3.96 -6.04
CA PHE A 104 7.97 2.61 -5.89
C PHE A 104 6.85 1.58 -5.65
N ILE A 105 5.94 1.85 -4.71
CA ILE A 105 4.81 0.97 -4.38
C ILE A 105 3.88 0.82 -5.58
N ASP A 106 3.59 1.91 -6.29
CA ASP A 106 2.75 1.87 -7.48
C ASP A 106 3.26 0.87 -8.52
N ARG A 107 4.58 0.88 -8.79
CA ARG A 107 5.21 -0.09 -9.71
C ARG A 107 5.16 -1.53 -9.21
N ARG A 108 5.28 -1.76 -7.90
CA ARG A 108 5.30 -3.11 -7.32
C ARG A 108 3.91 -3.68 -7.09
N CYS A 109 2.91 -2.81 -6.97
CA CYS A 109 1.50 -3.15 -6.91
C CYS A 109 0.83 -3.16 -8.30
N ASP A 110 1.60 -3.18 -9.40
CA ASP A 110 1.05 -3.13 -10.78
C ASP A 110 -0.01 -4.21 -11.04
N LEU A 111 0.17 -5.42 -10.51
CA LEU A 111 -0.85 -6.47 -10.62
C LEU A 111 -2.15 -6.06 -9.94
N LEU A 112 -2.08 -5.56 -8.70
CA LEU A 112 -3.25 -5.04 -7.96
C LEU A 112 -3.90 -3.87 -8.69
N ASN A 113 -3.10 -2.96 -9.23
CA ASN A 113 -3.56 -1.80 -9.98
C ASN A 113 -4.34 -2.22 -11.24
N ARG A 114 -3.79 -3.16 -12.02
CA ARG A 114 -4.39 -3.62 -13.28
C ARG A 114 -5.62 -4.49 -13.08
N THR A 115 -5.58 -5.39 -12.10
CA THR A 115 -6.63 -6.42 -11.98
C THR A 115 -7.77 -5.99 -11.07
N PHE A 116 -7.53 -5.14 -10.08
CA PHE A 116 -8.56 -4.75 -9.12
C PHE A 116 -8.92 -3.27 -9.22
N ILE A 117 -7.93 -2.38 -9.15
CA ILE A 117 -8.21 -0.93 -9.13
C ILE A 117 -8.80 -0.47 -10.44
N ARG A 118 -8.23 -0.87 -11.58
CA ARG A 118 -8.73 -0.47 -12.91
C ARG A 118 -10.19 -0.89 -13.13
N GLN A 119 -10.51 -2.15 -12.87
CA GLN A 119 -11.89 -2.66 -12.96
C GLN A 119 -12.84 -1.84 -12.08
N ARG A 120 -12.44 -1.55 -10.84
CA ARG A 120 -13.27 -0.82 -9.89
C ARG A 120 -13.40 0.68 -10.19
N VAL A 121 -12.38 1.32 -10.78
CA VAL A 121 -12.46 2.71 -11.25
C VAL A 121 -13.39 2.82 -12.46
N GLU A 122 -13.34 1.84 -13.37
CA GLU A 122 -14.25 1.74 -14.52
C GLU A 122 -15.70 1.49 -14.04
N ASP A 123 -15.90 0.62 -13.04
CA ASP A 123 -17.23 0.25 -12.53
C ASP A 123 -17.83 1.27 -11.54
N ARG A 124 -17.02 1.93 -10.71
CA ARG A 124 -17.46 2.79 -9.59
C ARG A 124 -16.51 3.96 -9.31
N PRO A 125 -16.48 4.98 -10.18
CA PRO A 125 -15.52 6.08 -10.08
C PRO A 125 -15.60 6.90 -8.78
N LYS A 126 -16.76 6.93 -8.10
CA LYS A 126 -16.97 7.75 -6.88
C LYS A 126 -16.36 7.16 -5.60
N GLU A 127 -16.17 5.84 -5.52
CA GLU A 127 -15.68 5.16 -4.30
C GLU A 127 -14.15 5.25 -4.12
N TYR A 128 -13.43 5.68 -5.17
CA TYR A 128 -11.96 5.72 -5.21
C TYR A 128 -11.41 7.14 -5.36
N THR A 129 -12.25 8.15 -5.11
CA THR A 129 -11.83 9.55 -5.05
C THR A 129 -10.76 9.71 -3.98
N ILE A 130 -9.68 10.37 -4.39
CA ILE A 130 -8.41 10.59 -3.67
C ILE A 130 -8.65 10.93 -2.20
N LEU A 131 -7.88 10.28 -1.31
CA LEU A 131 -7.79 10.62 0.11
C LEU A 131 -7.41 12.09 0.25
N TYR A 132 -8.39 12.94 0.61
CA TYR A 132 -8.17 14.31 1.07
C TYR A 132 -7.75 14.32 2.54
#